data_AF-A0A150J8R6-F1
#
_entry.id   AF-A0A150J8R6-F1
#
_cell.length_a   1.000
_cell.length_b   1.000
_cell.length_c   1.000
_cell.angle_alpha   90.00
_cell.angle_beta   90.00
_cell.angle_gamma   90.00
#
_symmetry.space_group_name_H-M   'P 1'
#
loop_
_entity.id
_entity.type
_entity.pdbx_description
1 polymer ?
#
loop_
_entity_poly.entity_id
_entity_poly.type
_entity_poly.pdbx_seq_one_letter_code
_entity_poly.pdbx_strand_id
1 'polypeptide(L)'
;MEFLVKDRSIVTPGMAIAKGPFRYEYGVDKFEDTIISSVLGIVYIENDGVKVVPLEGKYMPKRGDDVIGTVVSINPLSWDLDINAPYLANLHVQDALRYVKDTSNLERIFKVGDVIYANIRDVGESSDIVLQSKERPYGKMKWGRVVKIHATRVPRVIGKKGSMIKLLKQMTKCEITVGQNGNIWIKGERQMEDIVERAIFKIDKEAHIPGLTDRIKKMLETELSR
;
A
#
# COMPACT_ATOMS: atom_id res chain seq x y z
N MET A 1 -24.05 -23.25 8.85
CA MET A 1 -22.73 -22.66 8.56
C MET A 1 -21.89 -23.71 7.87
N GLU A 2 -21.55 -23.48 6.62
CA GLU A 2 -20.81 -24.44 5.79
C GLU A 2 -19.85 -23.68 4.87
N PHE A 3 -18.61 -24.14 4.76
CA PHE A 3 -17.67 -23.66 3.75
C PHE A 3 -17.76 -24.53 2.50
N LEU A 4 -17.92 -23.89 1.33
CA LEU A 4 -18.05 -24.56 0.03
C LEU A 4 -16.70 -24.71 -0.69
N VAL A 5 -15.68 -24.00 -0.22
CA VAL A 5 -14.31 -24.06 -0.75
C VAL A 5 -13.31 -24.29 0.38
N LYS A 6 -12.12 -24.78 0.02
CA LYS A 6 -11.00 -24.97 0.97
C LYS A 6 -10.25 -23.66 1.19
N ASP A 7 -9.61 -23.54 2.36
CA ASP A 7 -8.66 -22.45 2.61
C ASP A 7 -7.58 -22.40 1.51
N ARG A 8 -7.22 -21.19 1.08
CA ARG A 8 -6.27 -20.90 -0.02
C ARG A 8 -6.68 -21.37 -1.41
N SER A 9 -7.96 -21.66 -1.64
CA SER A 9 -8.48 -21.93 -2.99
C SER A 9 -8.50 -20.66 -3.84
N ILE A 10 -8.22 -20.79 -5.13
CA ILE A 10 -8.45 -19.72 -6.11
C ILE A 10 -9.94 -19.64 -6.40
N VAL A 11 -10.50 -18.43 -6.38
CA VAL A 11 -11.90 -18.15 -6.64
C VAL A 11 -12.06 -17.06 -7.70
N THR A 12 -13.16 -17.12 -8.43
CA THR A 12 -13.56 -16.13 -9.44
C THR A 12 -14.78 -15.34 -8.97
N PRO A 13 -15.03 -14.12 -9.48
CA PRO A 13 -16.24 -13.38 -9.18
C PRO A 13 -17.51 -14.24 -9.39
N GLY A 14 -18.44 -14.19 -8.43
CA GLY A 14 -19.68 -14.98 -8.40
C GLY A 14 -19.53 -16.40 -7.82
N MET A 15 -18.32 -16.89 -7.56
CA MET A 15 -18.11 -18.22 -6.99
C MET A 15 -18.55 -18.23 -5.51
N ALA A 16 -19.37 -19.22 -5.13
CA ALA A 16 -19.82 -19.39 -3.76
C ALA A 16 -18.69 -19.93 -2.85
N ILE A 17 -18.46 -19.25 -1.73
CA ILE A 17 -17.38 -19.53 -0.78
C ILE A 17 -17.94 -20.22 0.48
N ALA A 18 -19.06 -19.73 1.01
CA ALA A 18 -19.64 -20.23 2.25
C ALA A 18 -21.16 -19.97 2.32
N LYS A 19 -21.87 -20.70 3.19
CA LYS A 19 -23.29 -20.50 3.50
C LYS A 19 -23.54 -20.30 4.99
N GLY A 20 -24.33 -19.29 5.33
CA GLY A 20 -24.66 -18.91 6.71
C GLY A 20 -23.94 -17.64 7.19
N PRO A 21 -24.12 -17.27 8.48
CA PRO A 21 -23.71 -15.96 8.98
C PRO A 21 -22.23 -15.93 9.37
N PHE A 22 -21.34 -15.98 8.39
CA PHE A 22 -19.92 -15.69 8.62
C PHE A 22 -19.65 -14.19 8.57
N ARG A 23 -18.61 -13.77 9.29
CA ARG A 23 -18.00 -12.46 9.07
C ARG A 23 -17.29 -12.51 7.72
N TYR A 24 -17.43 -11.46 6.93
CA TYR A 24 -16.71 -11.34 5.68
C TYR A 24 -15.98 -10.00 5.62
N GLU A 25 -14.82 -10.01 4.98
CA GLU A 25 -14.04 -8.81 4.71
C GLU A 25 -13.95 -8.56 3.20
N TYR A 26 -12.89 -7.88 2.78
CA TYR A 26 -12.64 -7.52 1.39
C TYR A 26 -12.67 -8.71 0.41
N GLY A 27 -13.15 -8.43 -0.80
CA GLY A 27 -13.20 -9.37 -1.93
C GLY A 27 -14.35 -10.36 -1.86
N VAL A 28 -15.30 -10.13 -0.95
CA VAL A 28 -16.42 -11.01 -0.65
C VAL A 28 -17.69 -10.19 -0.55
N ASP A 29 -18.76 -10.67 -1.18
CA ASP A 29 -20.11 -10.11 -1.07
C ASP A 29 -21.07 -11.15 -0.52
N LYS A 30 -22.18 -10.68 0.06
CA LYS A 30 -23.27 -11.53 0.52
C LYS A 30 -24.43 -11.47 -0.46
N PHE A 31 -24.79 -12.62 -1.01
CA PHE A 31 -25.97 -12.81 -1.84
C PHE A 31 -26.92 -13.79 -1.15
N GLU A 32 -28.03 -13.27 -0.62
CA GLU A 32 -28.96 -14.02 0.24
C GLU A 32 -28.24 -14.64 1.46
N ASP A 33 -28.26 -15.97 1.61
CA ASP A 33 -27.55 -16.70 2.66
C ASP A 33 -26.20 -17.25 2.19
N THR A 34 -25.74 -16.84 1.00
CA THR A 34 -24.48 -17.30 0.40
C THR A 34 -23.46 -16.18 0.35
N ILE A 35 -22.26 -16.50 0.80
CA ILE A 35 -21.09 -15.65 0.68
C ILE A 35 -20.41 -15.98 -0.64
N ILE A 36 -20.28 -15.00 -1.52
CA ILE A 36 -19.71 -15.15 -2.86
C ILE A 36 -18.44 -14.31 -3.02
N SER A 37 -17.52 -14.74 -3.88
CA SER A 37 -16.36 -13.92 -4.24
C SER A 37 -16.81 -12.76 -5.13
N SER A 38 -16.29 -11.56 -4.88
CA SER A 38 -16.49 -10.39 -5.75
C SER A 38 -15.30 -10.11 -6.66
N VAL A 39 -14.18 -10.80 -6.43
CA VAL A 39 -12.91 -10.63 -7.17
C VAL A 39 -12.31 -11.97 -7.59
N LEU A 40 -11.34 -11.91 -8.52
CA LEU A 40 -10.43 -13.03 -8.79
C LEU A 40 -9.32 -13.03 -7.71
N GLY A 41 -9.26 -14.07 -6.89
CA GLY A 41 -8.39 -14.05 -5.71
C GLY A 41 -8.17 -15.39 -5.04
N ILE A 42 -7.42 -15.35 -3.94
CA ILE A 42 -7.18 -16.47 -3.04
C ILE A 42 -8.06 -16.29 -1.80
N VAL A 43 -8.89 -17.28 -1.50
CA VAL A 43 -9.70 -17.33 -0.28
C VAL A 43 -8.83 -17.57 0.94
N TYR A 44 -9.07 -16.82 2.00
CA TYR A 44 -8.54 -17.08 3.34
C TYR A 44 -9.71 -17.30 4.29
N ILE A 45 -9.68 -18.45 4.98
CA ILE A 45 -10.70 -18.83 5.96
C ILE A 45 -10.04 -18.87 7.34
N GLU A 46 -10.48 -18.00 8.25
CA GLU A 46 -9.97 -17.92 9.62
C GLU A 46 -11.15 -17.92 10.60
N ASN A 47 -11.31 -18.99 11.39
CA ASN A 47 -12.41 -19.18 12.35
C ASN A 47 -13.80 -18.99 11.70
N ASP A 48 -14.43 -17.85 11.96
CA ASP A 48 -15.74 -17.40 11.47
C ASP A 48 -15.64 -16.30 10.39
N GLY A 49 -14.42 -16.01 9.92
CA GLY A 49 -14.10 -14.96 8.95
C GLY A 49 -13.72 -15.49 7.56
N VAL A 50 -14.23 -14.83 6.52
CA VAL A 50 -13.91 -15.10 5.12
C VAL A 50 -13.40 -13.83 4.47
N LYS A 51 -12.26 -13.91 3.77
CA LYS A 51 -11.78 -12.84 2.89
C LYS A 51 -11.20 -13.41 1.62
N VAL A 52 -11.22 -12.62 0.55
CA VAL A 52 -10.57 -12.96 -0.71
C VAL A 52 -9.49 -11.92 -0.97
N VAL A 53 -8.24 -12.37 -1.01
CA VAL A 53 -7.12 -11.50 -1.40
C VAL A 53 -7.05 -11.52 -2.93
N PRO A 54 -7.25 -10.36 -3.59
CA PRO A 54 -7.25 -10.30 -5.05
C PRO A 54 -5.86 -10.62 -5.59
N LEU A 55 -5.80 -11.28 -6.75
CA LEU A 55 -4.53 -11.52 -7.44
C LEU A 55 -3.98 -10.23 -8.09
N GLU A 56 -4.89 -9.38 -8.57
CA GLU A 56 -4.64 -8.12 -9.27
C GLU A 56 -5.75 -7.10 -8.89
N GLY A 57 -5.49 -5.81 -9.01
CA GLY A 57 -6.42 -4.73 -8.69
C GLY A 57 -5.80 -3.55 -7.92
N LYS A 58 -6.52 -2.43 -7.87
CA LYS A 58 -6.08 -1.26 -7.10
C LYS A 58 -5.96 -1.58 -5.60
N TYR A 59 -5.13 -0.80 -4.92
CA TYR A 59 -5.08 -0.81 -3.46
C TYR A 59 -6.45 -0.44 -2.88
N MET A 60 -7.00 -1.32 -2.03
CA MET A 60 -8.20 -0.98 -1.26
C MET A 60 -7.78 -0.44 0.11
N PRO A 61 -8.06 0.84 0.42
CA PRO A 61 -7.66 1.46 1.67
C PRO A 61 -8.31 0.79 2.87
N LYS A 62 -7.53 0.64 3.95
CA LYS A 62 -7.99 0.17 5.25
C LYS A 62 -7.52 1.10 6.34
N ARG A 63 -8.36 1.30 7.36
CA ARG A 63 -7.99 2.04 8.55
C ARG A 63 -6.71 1.45 9.18
N GLY A 64 -5.77 2.32 9.50
CA GLY A 64 -4.48 1.96 10.08
C GLY A 64 -3.38 1.67 9.06
N ASP A 65 -3.67 1.62 7.77
CA ASP A 65 -2.63 1.45 6.75
C ASP A 65 -1.74 2.69 6.63
N ASP A 66 -0.43 2.45 6.54
CA ASP A 66 0.54 3.47 6.20
C ASP A 66 0.68 3.59 4.68
N VAL A 67 0.49 4.79 4.14
CA VAL A 67 0.44 5.05 2.70
C VAL A 67 1.30 6.26 2.32
N ILE A 68 1.77 6.26 1.08
CA ILE A 68 2.49 7.40 0.48
C ILE A 68 1.58 7.99 -0.60
N GLY A 69 1.22 9.25 -0.46
CA GLY A 69 0.33 9.95 -1.40
C GLY A 69 0.99 11.18 -2.01
N THR A 70 0.52 11.57 -3.19
CA THR A 70 0.93 12.83 -3.84
C THR A 70 -0.23 13.82 -3.82
N VAL A 71 0.00 15.06 -3.39
CA VAL A 71 -1.02 16.10 -3.39
C VAL A 71 -1.44 16.42 -4.82
N VAL A 72 -2.74 16.30 -5.10
CA VAL A 72 -3.32 16.59 -6.44
C VAL A 72 -4.09 17.90 -6.46
N SER A 73 -4.75 18.26 -5.36
CA SER A 73 -5.50 19.51 -5.22
C SER A 73 -5.44 20.04 -3.79
N ILE A 74 -5.65 21.36 -3.67
CA ILE A 74 -5.69 22.07 -2.39
C ILE A 74 -7.09 22.66 -2.24
N ASN A 75 -7.78 22.26 -1.18
CA ASN A 75 -9.08 22.80 -0.79
C ASN A 75 -8.91 23.78 0.38
N PRO A 76 -9.93 24.59 0.73
CA PRO A 76 -9.80 25.61 1.78
C PRO A 76 -9.35 25.10 3.16
N LEU A 77 -9.61 23.83 3.49
CA LEU A 77 -9.29 23.21 4.79
C LEU A 77 -8.69 21.80 4.66
N SER A 78 -8.21 21.41 3.48
CA SER A 78 -7.66 20.08 3.26
C SER A 78 -6.82 19.99 1.99
N TRP A 79 -6.10 18.89 1.85
CA TRP A 79 -5.47 18.48 0.61
C TRP A 79 -6.10 17.18 0.13
N ASP A 80 -6.31 17.06 -1.18
CA ASP A 80 -6.62 15.75 -1.76
C ASP A 80 -5.32 15.13 -2.27
N LEU A 81 -5.13 13.85 -1.95
CA LEU A 81 -3.95 13.08 -2.27
C LEU A 81 -4.32 11.87 -3.14
N ASP A 82 -3.55 11.65 -4.20
CA ASP A 82 -3.54 10.38 -4.91
C ASP A 82 -2.70 9.37 -4.10
N ILE A 83 -3.38 8.40 -3.51
CA ILE A 83 -2.78 7.28 -2.78
C ILE A 83 -2.86 5.96 -3.57
N ASN A 84 -3.00 5.99 -4.90
CA ASN A 84 -3.13 4.78 -5.73
C ASN A 84 -4.35 3.89 -5.37
N ALA A 85 -5.38 4.51 -4.79
CA ALA A 85 -6.66 3.88 -4.49
C ALA A 85 -7.70 4.15 -5.60
N PRO A 86 -8.90 3.56 -5.55
CA PRO A 86 -10.00 3.93 -6.44
C PRO A 86 -10.46 5.38 -6.28
N TYR A 87 -10.35 5.93 -5.06
CA TYR A 87 -10.77 7.29 -4.70
C TYR A 87 -9.60 8.12 -4.15
N LEU A 88 -9.70 9.43 -4.27
CA LEU A 88 -8.74 10.35 -3.65
C LEU A 88 -8.90 10.35 -2.14
N ALA A 89 -7.79 10.50 -1.44
CA ALA A 89 -7.78 10.57 0.02
C ALA A 89 -7.67 12.02 0.47
N ASN A 90 -8.42 12.38 1.51
CA ASN A 90 -8.44 13.74 2.04
C ASN A 90 -7.56 13.83 3.30
N LEU A 91 -6.74 14.87 3.36
CA LEU A 91 -5.93 15.21 4.52
C LEU A 91 -6.38 16.58 5.04
N HIS A 92 -7.14 16.59 6.13
CA HIS A 92 -7.56 17.83 6.78
C HIS A 92 -6.40 18.52 7.51
N VAL A 93 -6.46 19.85 7.63
CA VAL A 93 -5.42 20.64 8.33
C VAL A 93 -5.14 20.12 9.75
N GLN A 94 -6.21 19.79 10.49
CA GLN A 94 -6.14 19.32 11.88
C GLN A 94 -5.45 17.95 12.02
N ASP A 95 -5.43 17.17 10.93
CA ASP A 95 -4.80 15.86 10.88
C ASP A 95 -3.40 15.90 10.26
N ALA A 96 -3.12 16.94 9.47
CA ALA A 96 -1.81 17.19 8.88
C ALA A 96 -0.79 17.76 9.88
N LEU A 97 -1.24 18.71 10.71
CA LEU A 97 -0.36 19.54 11.52
C LEU A 97 -0.64 19.36 13.02
N ARG A 98 0.42 19.16 13.81
CA ARG A 98 0.31 19.14 15.28
C ARG A 98 -0.06 20.51 15.87
N TYR A 99 0.38 21.58 15.23
CA TYR A 99 0.06 22.95 15.61
C TYR A 99 -0.36 23.74 14.38
N VAL A 100 -1.61 24.21 14.39
CA VAL A 100 -2.16 25.03 13.32
C VAL A 100 -1.83 26.49 13.64
N LYS A 101 -0.78 27.04 13.00
CA LYS A 101 -0.36 28.44 13.23
C LYS A 101 -1.04 29.41 12.27
N ASP A 102 -1.11 29.05 11.00
CA ASP A 102 -1.69 29.89 9.94
C ASP A 102 -2.24 28.98 8.84
N THR A 103 -3.54 29.11 8.55
CA THR A 103 -4.25 28.39 7.49
C THR A 103 -4.68 29.31 6.34
N SER A 104 -4.25 30.57 6.36
CA SER A 104 -4.59 31.55 5.33
C SER A 104 -4.10 31.14 3.94
N ASN A 105 -3.01 30.37 3.88
CA ASN A 105 -2.51 29.80 2.63
C ASN A 105 -1.91 28.40 2.84
N LEU A 106 -2.73 27.38 2.55
CA LEU A 106 -2.35 25.96 2.67
C LEU A 106 -1.26 25.53 1.67
N GLU A 107 -1.11 26.23 0.55
CA GLU A 107 -0.05 25.98 -0.45
C GLU A 107 1.36 26.21 0.12
N ARG A 108 1.49 27.04 1.17
CA ARG A 108 2.76 27.21 1.87
C ARG A 108 3.18 25.98 2.68
N ILE A 109 2.23 25.14 3.06
CA ILE A 109 2.46 23.92 3.84
C ILE A 109 2.72 22.75 2.89
N PHE A 110 1.72 22.39 2.07
CA PHE A 110 1.87 21.39 1.01
C PHE A 110 1.36 21.94 -0.31
N LYS A 111 2.16 21.74 -1.36
CA LYS A 111 1.91 22.13 -2.74
C LYS A 111 1.44 20.93 -3.56
N VAL A 112 0.74 21.20 -4.65
CA VAL A 112 0.45 20.17 -5.66
C VAL A 112 1.77 19.54 -6.13
N GLY A 113 1.81 18.21 -6.17
CA GLY A 113 3.00 17.43 -6.47
C GLY A 113 3.85 17.04 -5.26
N ASP A 114 3.60 17.61 -4.07
CA ASP A 114 4.29 17.18 -2.86
C ASP A 114 3.91 15.75 -2.48
N VAL A 115 4.90 14.98 -2.02
CA VAL A 115 4.73 13.61 -1.55
C VAL A 115 4.62 13.59 -0.03
N ILE A 116 3.59 12.96 0.49
CA ILE A 116 3.27 12.89 1.91
C ILE A 116 3.22 11.42 2.35
N TYR A 117 3.91 11.10 3.42
CA TYR A 117 3.71 9.86 4.16
C TYR A 117 2.63 10.08 5.21
N ALA A 118 1.59 9.25 5.20
CA ALA A 118 0.43 9.39 6.05
C ALA A 118 -0.12 8.04 6.48
N ASN A 119 -0.94 8.05 7.51
CA ASN A 119 -1.72 6.91 7.96
C ASN A 119 -3.20 7.12 7.63
N ILE A 120 -3.90 6.06 7.28
CA ILE A 120 -5.36 6.10 7.08
C ILE A 120 -6.04 6.12 8.44
N ARG A 121 -6.53 7.30 8.83
CA ARG A 121 -7.25 7.51 10.10
C ARG A 121 -8.61 6.82 10.07
N ASP A 122 -9.32 6.96 8.96
CA ASP A 122 -10.66 6.41 8.78
C ASP A 122 -10.99 6.16 7.30
N VAL A 123 -11.92 5.24 7.06
CA VAL A 123 -12.50 4.98 5.74
C VAL A 123 -14.02 4.92 5.92
N GLY A 124 -14.71 5.93 5.42
CA GLY A 124 -16.17 6.06 5.53
C GLY A 124 -16.94 5.13 4.59
N GLU A 125 -18.23 4.97 4.86
CA GLU A 125 -19.14 4.12 4.06
C GLU A 125 -19.29 4.61 2.62
N SER A 126 -19.18 5.93 2.39
CA SER A 126 -19.20 6.56 1.06
C SER A 126 -17.86 6.49 0.31
N SER A 127 -16.93 5.63 0.76
CA SER A 127 -15.55 5.54 0.26
C SER A 127 -14.70 6.80 0.49
N ASP A 128 -15.08 7.63 1.46
CA ASP A 128 -14.28 8.76 1.90
C ASP A 128 -13.06 8.27 2.68
N ILE A 129 -11.85 8.59 2.22
CA ILE A 129 -10.60 8.15 2.85
C ILE A 129 -9.99 9.32 3.58
N VAL A 130 -9.89 9.24 4.91
CA VAL A 130 -9.36 10.31 5.75
C VAL A 130 -7.96 9.96 6.23
N LEU A 131 -7.00 10.83 5.93
CA LEU A 131 -5.59 10.67 6.29
C LEU A 131 -5.20 11.46 7.55
N GLN A 132 -4.11 11.03 8.18
CA GLN A 132 -3.41 11.78 9.21
C GLN A 132 -1.89 11.75 9.01
N SER A 133 -1.23 12.87 9.28
CA SER A 133 0.23 13.00 9.17
C SER A 133 0.89 13.82 10.29
N LYS A 134 0.15 14.17 11.35
CA LYS A 134 0.63 15.00 12.48
C LYS A 134 1.58 14.28 13.46
N GLU A 135 1.67 12.96 13.38
CA GLU A 135 2.50 12.13 14.26
C GLU A 135 3.74 11.62 13.54
N ARG A 136 4.84 11.40 14.27
CA ARG A 136 5.99 10.69 13.69
C ARG A 136 5.59 9.23 13.48
N PRO A 137 6.02 8.58 12.38
CA PRO A 137 6.99 9.03 11.37
C PRO A 137 6.42 9.79 10.16
N TYR A 138 5.15 10.19 10.19
CA TYR A 138 4.44 10.79 9.05
C TYR A 138 4.85 12.24 8.75
N GLY A 139 4.50 12.70 7.55
CA GLY A 139 4.72 14.06 7.09
C GLY A 139 5.23 14.13 5.65
N LYS A 140 5.60 15.35 5.23
CA LYS A 140 6.13 15.61 3.88
C LYS A 140 7.48 14.93 3.66
N MET A 141 7.54 14.10 2.63
CA MET A 141 8.78 13.48 2.15
C MET A 141 9.52 14.48 1.26
N LYS A 142 10.74 14.83 1.66
CA LYS A 142 11.59 15.77 0.93
C LYS A 142 12.72 15.03 0.25
N TRP A 143 12.94 15.35 -1.02
CA TRP A 143 13.98 14.75 -1.85
C TRP A 143 13.74 13.25 -2.09
N GLY A 144 14.44 12.66 -3.06
CA GLY A 144 14.22 11.28 -3.49
C GLY A 144 13.10 11.13 -4.51
N ARG A 145 12.66 9.88 -4.71
CA ARG A 145 11.66 9.49 -5.72
C ARG A 145 10.65 8.50 -5.21
N VAL A 146 9.49 8.46 -5.86
CA VAL A 146 8.43 7.48 -5.60
C VAL A 146 8.39 6.47 -6.75
N VAL A 147 8.53 5.21 -6.41
CA VAL A 147 8.34 4.07 -7.31
C VAL A 147 6.98 3.46 -7.00
N LYS A 148 6.18 3.20 -8.04
CA LYS A 148 4.84 2.60 -7.91
C LYS A 148 4.91 1.13 -8.33
N ILE A 149 4.41 0.26 -7.46
CA ILE A 149 4.20 -1.17 -7.72
C ILE A 149 2.77 -1.55 -7.41
N HIS A 150 2.39 -2.77 -7.77
CA HIS A 150 1.09 -3.30 -7.40
C HIS A 150 1.02 -3.55 -5.88
N ALA A 151 -0.07 -3.12 -5.22
CA ALA A 151 -0.20 -3.21 -3.77
C ALA A 151 -0.11 -4.66 -3.24
N THR A 152 -0.60 -5.65 -4.00
CA THR A 152 -0.47 -7.07 -3.65
C THR A 152 0.99 -7.55 -3.59
N ARG A 153 1.95 -6.80 -4.14
CA ARG A 153 3.38 -7.11 -4.15
C ARG A 153 4.14 -6.45 -2.99
N VAL A 154 3.50 -5.56 -2.23
CA VAL A 154 4.10 -4.90 -1.04
C VAL A 154 4.66 -5.90 -0.02
N PRO A 155 3.92 -6.95 0.40
CA PRO A 155 4.47 -7.95 1.33
C PRO A 155 5.73 -8.65 0.79
N ARG A 156 5.82 -8.80 -0.54
CA ARG A 156 6.97 -9.42 -1.21
C ARG A 156 8.20 -8.52 -1.20
N VAL A 157 8.02 -7.22 -1.42
CA VAL A 157 9.11 -6.22 -1.32
C VAL A 157 9.61 -6.05 0.10
N ILE A 158 8.72 -6.11 1.10
CA ILE A 158 9.11 -6.10 2.51
C ILE A 158 9.89 -7.39 2.85
N GLY A 159 9.36 -8.53 2.40
CA GLY A 159 9.91 -9.85 2.68
C GLY A 159 9.59 -10.34 4.10
N LYS A 160 9.85 -11.62 4.35
CA LYS A 160 9.57 -12.26 5.65
C LYS A 160 10.35 -11.54 6.76
N LYS A 161 9.65 -11.02 7.78
CA LYS A 161 10.24 -10.22 8.87
C LYS A 161 11.07 -9.00 8.38
N GLY A 162 10.72 -8.47 7.20
CA GLY A 162 11.42 -7.34 6.59
C GLY A 162 12.78 -7.69 5.98
N SER A 163 13.05 -8.96 5.66
CA SER A 163 14.37 -9.38 5.18
C SER A 163 14.80 -8.69 3.89
N MET A 164 13.88 -8.51 2.95
CA MET A 164 14.18 -7.96 1.62
C MET A 164 14.42 -6.45 1.69
N ILE A 165 13.56 -5.72 2.40
CA ILE A 165 13.74 -4.28 2.59
C ILE A 165 15.01 -3.96 3.39
N LYS A 166 15.37 -4.78 4.39
CA LYS A 166 16.62 -4.65 5.14
C LYS A 166 17.83 -4.86 4.23
N LEU A 167 17.81 -5.89 3.38
CA LEU A 167 18.87 -6.16 2.39
C LEU A 167 19.09 -4.94 1.48
N LEU A 168 18.01 -4.41 0.88
CA LEU A 168 18.06 -3.24 0.01
C LEU A 168 18.69 -2.04 0.72
N LYS A 169 18.19 -1.70 1.93
CA LYS A 169 18.72 -0.60 2.75
C LYS A 169 20.19 -0.80 3.13
N GLN A 170 20.60 -2.01 3.49
CA GLN A 170 21.97 -2.31 3.92
C GLN A 170 22.98 -2.19 2.78
N MET A 171 22.63 -2.70 1.59
CA MET A 171 23.52 -2.70 0.43
C MET A 171 23.62 -1.34 -0.27
N THR A 172 22.51 -0.61 -0.36
CA THR A 172 22.44 0.66 -1.12
C THR A 172 22.58 1.90 -0.24
N LYS A 173 22.46 1.74 1.09
CA LYS A 173 22.43 2.84 2.08
C LYS A 173 21.30 3.87 1.86
N CYS A 174 20.34 3.58 0.98
CA CYS A 174 19.16 4.41 0.77
C CYS A 174 18.19 4.34 1.96
N GLU A 175 17.55 5.46 2.25
CA GLU A 175 16.31 5.50 3.00
C GLU A 175 15.19 4.97 2.10
N ILE A 176 14.44 3.98 2.58
CA ILE A 176 13.34 3.36 1.82
C ILE A 176 12.12 3.25 2.73
N THR A 177 11.00 3.82 2.30
CA THR A 177 9.71 3.75 3.00
C THR A 177 8.69 3.13 2.06
N VAL A 178 7.97 2.11 2.54
CA VAL A 178 7.03 1.33 1.74
C VAL A 178 5.62 1.60 2.26
N GLY A 179 4.76 2.17 1.41
CA GLY A 179 3.33 2.28 1.70
C GLY A 179 2.59 1.00 1.32
N GLN A 180 1.53 0.66 2.07
CA GLN A 180 0.63 -0.46 1.78
C GLN A 180 -0.07 -0.30 0.42
N ASN A 181 -0.15 0.93 -0.09
CA ASN A 181 -0.71 1.27 -1.38
C ASN A 181 0.19 0.97 -2.59
N GLY A 182 1.37 0.39 -2.37
CA GLY A 182 2.33 0.08 -3.44
C GLY A 182 3.17 1.29 -3.87
N ASN A 183 3.00 2.45 -3.26
CA ASN A 183 3.91 3.58 -3.43
C ASN A 183 5.11 3.40 -2.50
N ILE A 184 6.31 3.40 -3.05
CA ILE A 184 7.57 3.22 -2.33
C ILE A 184 8.42 4.47 -2.54
N TRP A 185 8.75 5.15 -1.45
CA TRP A 185 9.66 6.28 -1.49
C TRP A 185 11.10 5.84 -1.22
N ILE A 186 12.01 6.32 -2.04
CA ILE A 186 13.44 6.01 -2.00
C ILE A 186 14.19 7.33 -1.98
N LYS A 187 15.15 7.45 -1.05
CA LYS A 187 16.05 8.59 -0.98
C LYS A 187 17.47 8.14 -0.72
N GLY A 188 18.42 8.63 -1.51
CA GLY A 188 19.83 8.36 -1.36
C GLY A 188 20.65 9.07 -2.43
N GLU A 189 21.82 8.52 -2.74
CA GLU A 189 22.57 8.96 -3.91
C GLU A 189 21.86 8.54 -5.20
N ARG A 190 21.86 9.39 -6.22
CA ARG A 190 21.11 9.17 -7.47
C ARG A 190 21.37 7.79 -8.10
N GLN A 191 22.64 7.35 -8.16
CA GLN A 191 23.00 6.04 -8.70
C GLN A 191 22.39 4.90 -7.88
N MET A 192 22.38 5.03 -6.55
CA MET A 192 21.78 4.05 -5.65
C MET A 192 20.25 4.04 -5.74
N GLU A 193 19.62 5.21 -5.86
CA GLU A 193 18.17 5.31 -6.10
C GLU A 193 17.76 4.56 -7.37
N ASP A 194 18.52 4.72 -8.47
CA ASP A 194 18.28 4.02 -9.73
C ASP A 194 18.44 2.49 -9.59
N ILE A 195 19.43 2.03 -8.81
CA ILE A 195 19.63 0.59 -8.53
C ILE A 195 18.48 0.02 -7.70
N VAL A 196 18.05 0.73 -6.65
CA VAL A 196 16.92 0.30 -5.79
C VAL A 196 15.62 0.23 -6.60
N GLU A 197 15.37 1.21 -7.46
CA GLU A 197 14.21 1.20 -8.35
C GLU A 197 14.21 -0.02 -9.28
N ARG A 198 15.33 -0.31 -9.94
CA ARG A 198 15.46 -1.52 -10.78
C ARG A 198 15.22 -2.79 -9.98
N ALA A 199 15.74 -2.87 -8.76
CA ALA A 199 15.52 -4.01 -7.88
C ALA A 199 14.04 -4.17 -7.49
N ILE A 200 13.35 -3.08 -7.15
CA ILE A 200 11.92 -3.09 -6.81
C ILE A 200 11.09 -3.57 -8.01
N PHE A 201 11.32 -3.04 -9.21
CA PHE A 201 10.60 -3.50 -10.41
C PHE A 201 10.88 -4.97 -10.74
N LYS A 202 12.09 -5.46 -10.47
CA LYS A 202 12.38 -6.88 -10.62
C LYS A 202 11.60 -7.72 -9.61
N ILE A 203 11.50 -7.28 -8.35
CA ILE A 203 10.72 -7.96 -7.32
C ILE A 203 9.24 -8.00 -7.68
N ASP A 204 8.70 -6.90 -8.20
CA ASP A 204 7.32 -6.76 -8.65
C ASP A 204 6.98 -7.81 -9.74
N LYS A 205 7.84 -7.92 -10.77
CA LYS A 205 7.69 -8.88 -11.87
C LYS A 205 7.88 -10.34 -11.46
N GLU A 206 8.84 -10.61 -10.56
CA GLU A 206 9.27 -11.97 -10.20
C GLU A 206 8.69 -12.45 -8.86
N ALA A 207 7.59 -11.84 -8.38
CA ALA A 207 7.04 -12.09 -7.05
C ALA A 207 6.67 -13.56 -6.78
N HIS A 208 6.32 -14.32 -7.82
CA HIS A 208 5.95 -15.74 -7.77
C HIS A 208 7.16 -16.70 -7.78
N ILE A 209 8.37 -16.21 -8.05
CA ILE A 209 9.55 -17.05 -8.21
C ILE A 209 10.21 -17.34 -6.84
N PRO A 210 10.49 -18.62 -6.50
CA PRO A 210 11.25 -18.98 -5.30
C PRO A 210 12.69 -18.43 -5.31
N GLY A 211 13.31 -18.27 -4.13
CA GLY A 211 14.72 -17.85 -4.04
C GLY A 211 15.02 -16.41 -4.50
N LEU A 212 14.00 -15.55 -4.55
CA LEU A 212 14.13 -14.18 -5.06
C LEU A 212 15.15 -13.34 -4.28
N THR A 213 15.26 -13.53 -2.97
CA THR A 213 16.21 -12.78 -2.12
C THR A 213 17.65 -12.94 -2.61
N ASP A 214 18.08 -14.17 -2.91
CA ASP A 214 19.45 -14.43 -3.36
C ASP A 214 19.69 -13.88 -4.77
N ARG A 215 18.67 -13.94 -5.64
CA ARG A 215 18.72 -13.37 -6.99
C ARG A 215 18.84 -11.85 -6.96
N ILE A 216 18.11 -11.18 -6.06
CA ILE A 216 18.22 -9.72 -5.86
C ILE A 216 19.58 -9.37 -5.26
N LYS A 217 20.07 -10.13 -4.28
CA LYS A 217 21.40 -9.91 -3.71
C LYS A 217 22.50 -9.96 -4.79
N LYS A 218 22.51 -11.01 -5.62
CA LYS A 218 23.48 -11.16 -6.71
C LYS A 218 23.38 -10.03 -7.75
N MET A 219 22.16 -9.57 -8.04
CA MET A 219 21.96 -8.42 -8.92
C MET A 219 22.58 -7.15 -8.31
N LEU A 220 22.32 -6.86 -7.03
CA LEU A 220 22.86 -5.70 -6.35
C LEU A 220 24.40 -5.74 -6.28
N GLU A 221 25.00 -6.89 -5.97
CA GLU A 221 26.47 -7.05 -5.98
C GLU A 221 27.07 -6.74 -7.36
N THR A 222 26.42 -7.19 -8.43
CA THR A 222 26.88 -6.91 -9.81
C THR A 222 26.79 -5.42 -10.15
N GLU A 223 25.67 -4.77 -9.80
CA GLU A 223 25.44 -3.35 -10.09
C GLU A 223 26.35 -2.44 -9.25
N LEU A 224 26.67 -2.81 -8.00
CA LEU A 224 27.57 -2.05 -7.12
C LEU A 224 29.06 -2.21 -7.50
N SER A 225 29.39 -3.24 -8.29
CA SER A 225 30.76 -3.47 -8.79
C SER A 225 31.07 -2.75 -10.11
N ARG A 226 30.07 -2.12 -10.71
CA ARG A 226 30.19 -1.31 -11.93
C ARG A 226 30.43 0.15 -11.59
#